data_AF-A0A7R7W8D8-F1
#
_entry.id   AF-A0A7R7W8D8-F1
#
_cell.length_a   1.000
_cell.length_b   1.000
_cell.length_c   1.000
_cell.angle_alpha   90.00
_cell.angle_beta   90.00
_cell.angle_gamma   90.00
#
_symmetry.space_group_name_H-M   'P 1'
#
loop_
_entity.id
_entity.type
_entity.pdbx_description
1 polymer ?
#
loop_
_entity_poly.entity_id
_entity_poly.type
_entity_poly.pdbx_seq_one_letter_code
_entity_poly.pdbx_strand_id
1 'polypeptide(L)'
;MSNQSLLQYLSVALPAIPIQGAAPSRNTTNPRYGAGDISQVVDWPEFNYATIIQRYGGILNSKQIVSDPFRSPPAAIRDEPHFHLRFAELLQPRVRRALRAGFEELAPRLQQLNLVPITFDGGGSAAYVDQFRPDTAFVVVGGTYADSTNRAPGDMKVSWKWRSDYRHSQNAFFQEQYKQVLAQVNFYMGQHKARHGFVLTNTELVAIKRIDTNGRLAVSSAIPWTAGGHGQLTVLMGIWYLGMLAAEGTNWTL
;
A
#
# COMPACT_ATOMS: atom_id res chain seq x y z
N MET A 1 -25.55 -1.81 15.04
CA MET A 1 -24.33 -2.17 14.26
C MET A 1 -23.47 -3.06 15.14
N SER A 2 -22.96 -4.18 14.63
CA SER A 2 -22.14 -5.11 15.43
C SER A 2 -20.68 -4.62 15.50
N ASN A 3 -20.07 -4.76 16.67
CA ASN A 3 -18.63 -4.60 16.85
C ASN A 3 -17.90 -5.91 16.51
N GLN A 4 -16.66 -5.77 16.07
CA GLN A 4 -15.74 -6.88 15.82
C GLN A 4 -14.32 -6.45 16.22
N SER A 5 -13.42 -7.41 16.37
CA SER A 5 -11.99 -7.10 16.55
C SER A 5 -11.42 -6.37 15.33
N LEU A 6 -10.39 -5.56 15.53
CA LEU A 6 -9.64 -4.93 14.45
C LEU A 6 -9.04 -5.98 13.50
N LEU A 7 -8.66 -7.15 14.02
CA LEU A 7 -8.23 -8.30 13.23
C LEU A 7 -9.33 -8.75 12.25
N GLN A 8 -10.55 -9.00 12.75
CA GLN A 8 -11.69 -9.39 11.90
C GLN A 8 -12.00 -8.31 10.86
N TYR A 9 -11.95 -7.03 11.27
CA TYR A 9 -12.15 -5.90 10.35
C TYR A 9 -11.15 -5.87 9.21
N LEU A 10 -9.87 -6.10 9.50
CA LEU A 10 -8.80 -6.11 8.50
C LEU A 10 -8.75 -7.43 7.70
N SER A 11 -9.35 -8.52 8.19
CA SER A 11 -9.36 -9.83 7.51
C SER A 11 -10.45 -9.95 6.43
N VAL A 12 -11.23 -8.89 6.19
CA VAL A 12 -12.30 -8.90 5.18
C VAL A 12 -11.71 -8.89 3.76
N ALA A 13 -12.21 -9.78 2.90
CA ALA A 13 -11.92 -9.77 1.47
C ALA A 13 -12.55 -8.55 0.78
N LEU A 14 -11.80 -7.89 -0.10
CA LEU A 14 -12.36 -6.85 -0.96
C LEU A 14 -13.20 -7.51 -2.07
N PRO A 15 -14.33 -6.91 -2.47
CA PRO A 15 -15.14 -7.46 -3.56
C PRO A 15 -14.36 -7.37 -4.89
N ALA A 16 -14.47 -8.40 -5.72
CA ALA A 16 -13.87 -8.41 -7.05
C ALA A 16 -14.39 -7.24 -7.88
N ILE A 17 -13.49 -6.54 -8.58
CA ILE A 17 -13.84 -5.40 -9.42
C ILE A 17 -14.04 -5.90 -10.87
N PRO A 18 -15.24 -5.78 -11.46
CA PRO A 18 -15.46 -6.17 -12.85
C PRO A 18 -14.64 -5.30 -13.82
N ILE A 19 -14.21 -5.89 -14.92
CA ILE A 19 -13.45 -5.20 -15.98
C ILE A 19 -14.33 -5.12 -17.23
N GLN A 20 -14.39 -3.94 -17.86
CA GLN A 20 -15.13 -3.74 -19.10
C GLN A 20 -14.27 -3.01 -20.15
N GLY A 21 -14.05 -3.64 -21.30
CA GLY A 21 -13.36 -2.99 -22.43
C GLY A 21 -11.90 -2.63 -22.16
N ALA A 22 -11.17 -3.48 -21.43
CA ALA A 22 -9.74 -3.28 -21.16
C ALA A 22 -8.87 -3.90 -22.25
N ALA A 23 -7.81 -3.19 -22.62
CA ALA A 23 -6.76 -3.67 -23.52
C ALA A 23 -5.38 -3.45 -22.88
N PRO A 24 -4.42 -4.36 -23.10
CA PRO A 24 -3.04 -4.16 -22.65
C PRO A 24 -2.48 -2.81 -23.12
N SER A 25 -1.80 -2.11 -22.23
CA SER A 25 -1.14 -0.83 -22.55
C SER A 25 0.13 -0.66 -21.73
N ARG A 26 0.96 0.31 -22.11
CA ARG A 26 2.23 0.61 -21.43
C ARG A 26 1.98 1.42 -20.15
N ASN A 27 2.89 1.25 -19.19
CA ASN A 27 2.98 2.15 -18.05
C ASN A 27 3.54 3.51 -18.48
N THR A 28 3.22 4.53 -17.70
CA THR A 28 3.77 5.87 -17.88
C THR A 28 5.30 5.85 -17.72
N THR A 29 5.99 6.53 -18.62
CA THR A 29 7.45 6.72 -18.59
C THR A 29 7.78 8.16 -18.21
N ASN A 30 8.91 8.38 -17.54
CA ASN A 30 9.38 9.71 -17.19
C ASN A 30 10.91 9.77 -17.35
N PRO A 31 11.52 10.89 -17.81
CA PRO A 31 12.97 10.99 -17.88
C PRO A 31 13.69 10.96 -16.52
N ARG A 32 12.97 11.15 -15.40
CA ARG A 32 13.53 11.15 -14.03
C ARG A 32 13.67 9.75 -13.42
N TYR A 33 12.98 8.76 -13.96
CA TYR A 33 13.08 7.38 -13.50
C TYR A 33 12.76 6.39 -14.62
N GLY A 34 13.44 5.24 -14.62
CA GLY A 34 13.23 4.19 -15.59
C GLY A 34 13.53 2.80 -15.03
N ALA A 35 13.09 1.78 -15.76
CA ALA A 35 13.33 0.38 -15.42
C ALA A 35 14.82 0.06 -15.10
N GLY A 36 15.76 0.78 -15.73
CA GLY A 36 17.20 0.65 -15.48
C GLY A 36 17.66 1.12 -14.10
N ASP A 37 16.88 1.95 -13.40
CA ASP A 37 17.20 2.41 -12.05
C ASP A 37 16.96 1.33 -10.98
N ILE A 38 16.34 0.21 -11.36
CA ILE A 38 16.14 -0.95 -10.49
C ILE A 38 17.24 -1.97 -10.74
N SER A 39 18.27 -1.92 -9.89
CA SER A 39 19.45 -2.79 -9.97
C SER A 39 19.19 -4.21 -9.48
N GLN A 40 18.37 -4.37 -8.44
CA GLN A 40 18.06 -5.69 -7.86
C GLN A 40 16.66 -5.72 -7.24
N VAL A 41 15.96 -6.84 -7.44
CA VAL A 41 14.69 -7.14 -6.78
C VAL A 41 14.80 -8.48 -6.06
N VAL A 42 14.80 -8.45 -4.73
CA VAL A 42 14.81 -9.65 -3.87
C VAL A 42 13.45 -9.84 -3.21
N ASP A 43 13.21 -11.02 -2.63
CA ASP A 43 11.97 -11.27 -1.90
C ASP A 43 12.01 -10.61 -0.52
N TRP A 44 10.85 -10.18 -0.04
CA TRP A 44 10.64 -9.69 1.32
C TRP A 44 9.76 -10.69 2.12
N PRO A 45 10.32 -11.82 2.55
CA PRO A 45 9.55 -12.90 3.15
C PRO A 45 8.91 -12.50 4.48
N GLU A 46 9.46 -11.51 5.20
CA GLU A 46 8.93 -11.05 6.49
C GLU A 46 7.63 -10.26 6.35
N PHE A 47 7.27 -9.77 5.16
CA PHE A 47 5.98 -9.12 4.92
C PHE A 47 4.88 -10.16 4.73
N ASN A 48 4.46 -10.78 5.83
CA ASN A 48 3.48 -11.87 5.85
C ASN A 48 2.54 -11.79 7.07
N TYR A 49 1.47 -12.59 7.04
CA TYR A 49 0.46 -12.63 8.12
C TYR A 49 1.07 -12.98 9.48
N ALA A 50 1.94 -13.99 9.55
CA ALA A 50 2.52 -14.46 10.80
C ALA A 50 3.36 -13.37 11.49
N THR A 51 4.18 -12.64 10.74
CA THR A 51 4.94 -11.49 11.26
C THR A 51 4.00 -10.41 11.80
N ILE A 52 2.92 -10.10 11.09
CA ILE A 52 1.95 -9.07 11.52
C ILE A 52 1.26 -9.49 12.82
N ILE A 53 0.82 -10.74 12.93
CA ILE A 53 0.21 -11.27 14.16
C ILE A 53 1.22 -11.32 15.30
N GLN A 54 2.47 -11.72 15.05
CA GLN A 54 3.50 -11.71 16.08
C GLN A 54 3.75 -10.31 16.64
N ARG A 55 3.78 -9.28 15.78
CA ARG A 55 4.09 -7.90 16.19
C ARG A 55 2.90 -7.16 16.77
N TYR A 56 1.72 -7.33 16.17
CA TYR A 56 0.54 -6.52 16.47
C TYR A 56 -0.71 -7.33 16.85
N GLY A 57 -0.60 -8.65 16.97
CA GLY A 57 -1.72 -9.53 17.32
C GLY A 57 -2.43 -9.11 18.61
N GLY A 58 -1.70 -8.61 19.61
CA GLY A 58 -2.30 -8.07 20.83
C GLY A 58 -3.34 -6.97 20.55
N ILE A 59 -2.95 -5.91 19.83
CA ILE A 59 -3.86 -4.79 19.51
C ILE A 59 -4.93 -5.18 18.50
N LEU A 60 -4.59 -6.06 17.55
CA LEU A 60 -5.50 -6.52 16.52
C LEU A 60 -6.66 -7.32 17.14
N ASN A 61 -6.40 -8.09 18.19
CA ASN A 61 -7.42 -8.84 18.90
C ASN A 61 -8.16 -8.01 19.97
N SER A 62 -7.49 -7.09 20.68
CA SER A 62 -8.11 -6.31 21.76
C SER A 62 -9.04 -5.21 21.24
N LYS A 63 -8.59 -4.43 20.24
CA LYS A 63 -9.32 -3.25 19.78
C LYS A 63 -10.61 -3.66 19.08
N GLN A 64 -11.73 -3.16 19.60
CA GLN A 64 -13.04 -3.30 18.96
C GLN A 64 -13.31 -2.14 18.00
N ILE A 65 -13.95 -2.45 16.87
CA ILE A 65 -14.32 -1.51 15.83
C ILE A 65 -15.67 -1.90 15.22
N VAL A 66 -16.55 -0.93 14.94
CA VAL A 66 -17.84 -1.21 14.30
C VAL A 66 -17.62 -1.81 12.91
N SER A 67 -18.33 -2.88 12.58
CA SER A 67 -18.29 -3.50 11.26
C SER A 67 -18.59 -2.52 10.12
N ASP A 68 -18.04 -2.79 8.94
CA ASP A 68 -18.21 -1.96 7.74
C ASP A 68 -18.35 -2.83 6.48
N PRO A 69 -19.47 -3.57 6.36
CA PRO A 69 -19.68 -4.51 5.28
C PRO A 69 -19.86 -3.79 3.93
N PHE A 70 -19.40 -4.43 2.85
CA PHE A 70 -19.69 -4.00 1.49
C PHE A 70 -21.18 -4.24 1.18
N ARG A 71 -21.92 -3.16 0.85
CA ARG A 71 -23.38 -3.22 0.68
C ARG A 71 -23.81 -3.49 -0.76
N SER A 72 -22.93 -3.24 -1.72
CA SER A 72 -23.18 -3.40 -3.15
C SER A 72 -21.92 -3.91 -3.85
N PRO A 73 -22.08 -4.68 -4.93
CA PRO A 73 -20.96 -4.96 -5.83
C PRO A 73 -20.37 -3.64 -6.38
N PRO A 74 -19.05 -3.56 -6.58
CA PRO A 74 -18.44 -2.39 -7.18
C PRO A 74 -18.79 -2.30 -8.66
N ALA A 75 -18.92 -1.08 -9.17
CA ALA A 75 -19.06 -0.86 -10.60
C ALA A 75 -17.77 -1.24 -11.36
N ALA A 76 -17.90 -1.54 -12.65
CA ALA A 76 -16.77 -1.95 -13.47
C ALA A 76 -15.71 -0.84 -13.62
N ILE A 77 -14.50 -1.25 -14.01
CA ILE A 77 -13.40 -0.36 -14.40
C ILE A 77 -12.97 -0.64 -15.84
N ARG A 78 -12.45 0.40 -16.50
CA ARG A 78 -11.86 0.31 -17.85
C ARG A 78 -10.49 0.98 -17.97
N ASP A 79 -10.06 1.71 -16.93
CA ASP A 79 -8.82 2.48 -16.89
C ASP A 79 -8.39 2.75 -15.43
N GLU A 80 -7.24 3.42 -15.26
CA GLU A 80 -6.70 3.81 -13.96
C GLU A 80 -7.61 4.79 -13.20
N PRO A 81 -8.14 5.89 -13.80
CA PRO A 81 -9.09 6.77 -13.12
C PRO A 81 -10.29 6.04 -12.49
N HIS A 82 -10.90 5.09 -13.19
CA HIS A 82 -11.96 4.27 -12.60
C HIS A 82 -11.47 3.44 -11.43
N PHE A 83 -10.24 2.91 -11.48
CA PHE A 83 -9.66 2.19 -10.36
C PHE A 83 -9.40 3.09 -9.14
N HIS A 84 -8.98 4.35 -9.33
CA HIS A 84 -8.90 5.34 -8.24
C HIS A 84 -10.25 5.56 -7.54
N LEU A 85 -11.35 5.61 -8.30
CA LEU A 85 -12.69 5.71 -7.71
C LEU A 85 -13.02 4.47 -6.85
N ARG A 86 -12.68 3.26 -7.31
CA ARG A 86 -12.89 2.02 -6.53
C ARG A 86 -12.02 1.93 -5.29
N PHE A 87 -10.79 2.41 -5.36
CA PHE A 87 -9.92 2.53 -4.19
C PHE A 87 -10.51 3.46 -3.13
N ALA A 88 -10.98 4.64 -3.53
CA ALA A 88 -11.57 5.63 -2.63
C ALA A 88 -12.87 5.12 -1.97
N GLU A 89 -13.63 4.30 -2.70
CA GLU A 89 -14.88 3.68 -2.22
C GLU A 89 -14.64 2.47 -1.29
N LEU A 90 -13.79 1.53 -1.72
CA LEU A 90 -13.70 0.22 -1.10
C LEU A 90 -12.66 0.14 0.00
N LEU A 91 -11.53 0.84 -0.15
CA LEU A 91 -10.31 0.56 0.60
C LEU A 91 -9.91 1.74 1.50
N GLN A 92 -9.80 2.93 0.92
CA GLN A 92 -9.26 4.11 1.60
C GLN A 92 -9.92 4.42 2.96
N PRO A 93 -11.26 4.55 3.07
CA PRO A 93 -11.91 4.83 4.35
C PRO A 93 -11.67 3.73 5.38
N ARG A 94 -11.58 2.46 4.94
CA ARG A 94 -11.39 1.31 5.84
C ARG A 94 -10.00 1.30 6.45
N VAL A 95 -8.97 1.52 5.62
CA VAL A 95 -7.58 1.63 6.10
C VAL A 95 -7.42 2.82 7.04
N ARG A 96 -7.94 4.00 6.66
CA ARG A 96 -7.88 5.20 7.51
C ARG A 96 -8.51 4.96 8.88
N ARG A 97 -9.67 4.32 8.89
CA ARG A 97 -10.40 3.98 10.10
C ARG A 97 -9.69 2.94 10.96
N ALA A 98 -9.09 1.92 10.34
CA ALA A 98 -8.31 0.90 11.02
C ALA A 98 -7.02 1.46 11.64
N LEU A 99 -6.31 2.36 10.94
CA LEU A 99 -5.14 3.06 11.50
C LEU A 99 -5.52 3.88 12.71
N ARG A 100 -6.58 4.70 12.60
CA ARG A 100 -7.11 5.48 13.73
C ARG A 100 -7.43 4.59 14.93
N ALA A 101 -8.15 3.49 14.72
CA ALA A 101 -8.49 2.55 15.79
C ALA A 101 -7.23 1.91 16.42
N GLY A 102 -6.25 1.52 15.60
CA GLY A 102 -4.97 0.99 16.08
C GLY A 102 -4.18 1.99 16.92
N PHE A 103 -4.08 3.25 16.48
CA PHE A 103 -3.39 4.29 17.24
C PHE A 103 -4.14 4.72 18.51
N GLU A 104 -5.47 4.69 18.52
CA GLU A 104 -6.27 4.88 19.75
C GLU A 104 -5.91 3.81 20.80
N GLU A 105 -5.78 2.53 20.41
CA GLU A 105 -5.39 1.43 21.31
C GLU A 105 -3.93 1.56 21.78
N LEU A 106 -3.06 2.07 20.90
CA LEU A 106 -1.64 2.25 21.18
C LEU A 106 -1.32 3.55 21.92
N ALA A 107 -2.26 4.48 22.07
CA ALA A 107 -2.03 5.83 22.59
C ALA A 107 -1.18 5.87 23.87
N PRO A 108 -1.41 5.02 24.89
CA PRO A 108 -0.60 5.04 26.12
C PRO A 108 0.85 4.59 25.94
N ARG A 109 1.18 3.93 24.82
CA ARG A 109 2.48 3.28 24.55
C ARG A 109 3.23 3.85 23.35
N LEU A 110 2.69 4.87 22.67
CA LEU A 110 3.28 5.42 21.44
C LEU A 110 4.74 5.84 21.62
N GLN A 111 5.04 6.56 22.71
CA GLN A 111 6.41 7.00 23.01
C GLN A 111 7.35 5.82 23.25
N GLN A 112 6.94 4.85 24.06
CA GLN A 112 7.74 3.65 24.36
C GLN A 112 8.01 2.81 23.10
N LEU A 113 7.04 2.73 22.19
CA LEU A 113 7.16 2.00 20.93
C LEU A 113 7.81 2.82 19.81
N ASN A 114 8.17 4.08 20.08
CA ASN A 114 8.67 5.03 19.09
C ASN A 114 7.77 5.12 17.84
N LEU A 115 6.45 5.22 18.05
CA LEU A 115 5.45 5.31 16.99
C LEU A 115 4.86 6.72 16.94
N VAL A 116 4.75 7.27 15.73
CA VAL A 116 4.04 8.52 15.44
C VAL A 116 2.72 8.20 14.75
N PRO A 117 1.56 8.62 15.28
CA PRO A 117 0.28 8.40 14.61
C PRO A 117 0.26 8.98 13.20
N ILE A 118 -0.17 8.15 12.25
CA ILE A 118 -0.34 8.53 10.85
C ILE A 118 -1.76 8.27 10.36
N THR A 119 -2.11 8.89 9.24
CA THR A 119 -3.33 8.63 8.47
C THR A 119 -2.97 8.23 7.04
N PHE A 120 -3.95 7.69 6.32
CA PHE A 120 -3.83 7.25 4.93
C PHE A 120 -4.80 8.02 4.03
N ASP A 121 -4.30 8.52 2.92
CA ASP A 121 -5.06 9.32 1.96
C ASP A 121 -4.51 9.21 0.52
N GLY A 122 -5.11 9.94 -0.42
CA GLY A 122 -4.52 10.17 -1.74
C GLY A 122 -3.24 11.01 -1.62
N GLY A 123 -2.33 10.89 -2.58
CA GLY A 123 -1.01 11.55 -2.47
C GLY A 123 -1.03 13.08 -2.50
N GLY A 124 -2.20 13.68 -2.76
CA GLY A 124 -2.43 15.12 -2.60
C GLY A 124 -2.35 15.61 -1.15
N SER A 125 -2.39 14.69 -0.19
CA SER A 125 -2.22 15.00 1.24
C SER A 125 -0.76 15.19 1.65
N ALA A 126 0.21 14.84 0.80
CA ALA A 126 1.63 15.02 1.05
C ALA A 126 2.22 16.17 0.22
N ALA A 127 3.45 16.56 0.54
CA ALA A 127 4.21 17.53 -0.24
C ALA A 127 4.50 17.03 -1.66
N TYR A 128 4.49 17.95 -2.63
CA TYR A 128 4.92 17.65 -3.99
C TYR A 128 6.40 18.01 -4.14
N VAL A 129 7.25 16.99 -4.19
CA VAL A 129 8.68 17.18 -4.45
C VAL A 129 8.87 17.18 -5.96
N ASP A 130 9.51 18.23 -6.50
CA ASP A 130 9.71 18.43 -7.95
C ASP A 130 8.42 18.33 -8.79
N GLN A 131 7.28 18.75 -8.22
CA GLN A 131 5.94 18.66 -8.84
C GLN A 131 5.42 17.24 -9.09
N PHE A 132 6.06 16.22 -8.51
CA PHE A 132 5.57 14.85 -8.57
C PHE A 132 4.59 14.57 -7.44
N ARG A 133 3.54 13.82 -7.77
CA ARG A 133 2.47 13.42 -6.85
C ARG A 133 2.28 11.89 -6.94
N PRO A 134 2.64 11.14 -5.90
CA PRO A 134 2.24 9.73 -5.78
C PRO A 134 0.72 9.59 -5.71
N ASP A 135 0.20 8.39 -5.97
CA ASP A 135 -1.25 8.16 -5.93
C ASP A 135 -1.81 8.15 -4.51
N THR A 136 -1.01 7.69 -3.55
CA THR A 136 -1.39 7.55 -2.15
C THR A 136 -0.33 8.13 -1.21
N ALA A 137 -0.75 8.52 -0.01
CA ALA A 137 0.15 8.98 1.02
C ALA A 137 -0.20 8.49 2.42
N PHE A 138 0.86 8.18 3.17
CA PHE A 138 0.82 8.08 4.62
C PHE A 138 1.45 9.33 5.22
N VAL A 139 0.66 10.09 5.98
CA VAL A 139 1.09 11.36 6.57
C VAL A 139 0.81 11.41 8.07
N VAL A 140 1.62 12.17 8.80
CA VAL A 140 1.45 12.34 10.25
C VAL A 140 0.12 13.01 10.55
N VAL A 141 -0.62 12.49 11.54
CA VAL A 141 -1.87 13.10 11.98
C VAL A 141 -1.61 14.49 12.55
N GLY A 142 -2.38 15.48 12.11
CA GLY A 142 -2.22 16.88 12.52
C GLY A 142 -1.13 17.65 11.77
N GLY A 143 -0.47 17.02 10.79
CA GLY A 143 0.41 17.72 9.85
C GLY A 143 -0.37 18.58 8.85
N THR A 144 0.30 19.56 8.25
CA THR A 144 -0.27 20.39 7.18
C THR A 144 -0.27 19.61 5.87
N TYR A 145 -1.42 19.55 5.19
CA TYR A 145 -1.47 19.09 3.80
C TYR A 145 -0.60 20.00 2.92
N ALA A 146 0.05 19.44 1.90
CA ALA A 146 1.08 20.07 1.05
C ALA A 146 2.50 20.21 1.64
N ASP A 147 2.70 20.09 2.97
CA ASP A 147 4.04 20.07 3.58
C ASP A 147 4.41 18.71 4.17
N SER A 148 3.41 17.86 4.40
CA SER A 148 3.61 16.55 5.04
C SER A 148 4.47 15.62 4.18
N THR A 149 5.51 15.04 4.77
CA THR A 149 6.30 13.99 4.11
C THR A 149 5.46 12.73 3.94
N ASN A 150 5.45 12.16 2.73
CA ASN A 150 4.82 10.88 2.48
C ASN A 150 5.70 9.74 3.00
N ARG A 151 5.31 9.12 4.11
CA ARG A 151 6.14 8.11 4.78
C ARG A 151 6.11 6.72 4.15
N ALA A 152 5.17 6.47 3.24
CA ALA A 152 5.13 5.24 2.43
C ALA A 152 4.34 5.45 1.13
N PRO A 153 4.91 6.12 0.11
CA PRO A 153 4.20 6.39 -1.13
C PRO A 153 3.80 5.09 -1.83
N GLY A 154 2.60 5.08 -2.40
CA GLY A 154 2.12 3.98 -3.23
C GLY A 154 1.67 4.47 -4.60
N ASP A 155 1.73 3.55 -5.56
CA ASP A 155 1.33 3.77 -6.95
C ASP A 155 0.21 2.78 -7.32
N MET A 156 -0.81 3.30 -7.97
CA MET A 156 -1.98 2.56 -8.39
C MET A 156 -1.88 2.25 -9.88
N LYS A 157 -2.09 0.99 -10.23
CA LYS A 157 -2.11 0.53 -11.62
C LYS A 157 -3.31 -0.36 -11.87
N VAL A 158 -3.59 -0.59 -13.15
CA VAL A 158 -4.54 -1.63 -13.58
C VAL A 158 -3.78 -2.89 -13.97
N SER A 159 -4.38 -4.04 -13.67
CA SER A 159 -3.78 -5.37 -13.86
C SER A 159 -3.41 -5.71 -15.31
N TRP A 160 -3.96 -5.02 -16.30
CA TRP A 160 -3.57 -5.20 -17.70
C TRP A 160 -2.40 -4.30 -18.13
N LYS A 161 -1.88 -3.44 -17.25
CA LYS A 161 -0.64 -2.68 -17.43
C LYS A 161 0.50 -3.21 -16.57
N TRP A 162 0.20 -3.71 -15.38
CA TRP A 162 1.20 -4.20 -14.45
C TRP A 162 0.65 -5.34 -13.59
N ARG A 163 1.47 -6.38 -13.43
CA ARG A 163 1.24 -7.52 -12.54
C ARG A 163 2.55 -7.93 -11.89
N SER A 164 2.46 -8.51 -10.70
CA SER A 164 3.62 -9.01 -9.96
C SER A 164 4.33 -10.16 -10.69
N ASP A 165 3.59 -11.01 -11.40
CA ASP A 165 4.13 -12.15 -12.15
C ASP A 165 4.99 -11.74 -13.35
N TYR A 166 4.89 -10.49 -13.80
CA TYR A 166 5.77 -9.94 -14.83
C TYR A 166 7.25 -9.98 -14.43
N ARG A 167 7.55 -10.02 -13.13
CA ARG A 167 8.90 -10.24 -12.59
C ARG A 167 9.59 -11.49 -13.16
N HIS A 168 8.82 -12.55 -13.37
CA HIS A 168 9.32 -13.86 -13.82
C HIS A 168 8.98 -14.15 -15.28
N SER A 169 8.45 -13.16 -16.01
CA SER A 169 8.09 -13.34 -17.41
C SER A 169 9.33 -13.58 -18.27
N GLN A 170 9.26 -14.48 -19.24
CA GLN A 170 10.30 -14.65 -20.26
C GLN A 170 10.27 -13.53 -21.31
N ASN A 171 9.20 -12.73 -21.34
CA ASN A 171 9.10 -11.60 -22.26
C ASN A 171 9.76 -10.36 -21.64
N ALA A 172 10.84 -9.90 -22.27
CA ALA A 172 11.58 -8.71 -21.84
C ALA A 172 10.69 -7.47 -21.69
N PHE A 173 9.65 -7.32 -22.53
CA PHE A 173 8.69 -6.23 -22.40
C PHE A 173 7.98 -6.26 -21.04
N PHE A 174 7.52 -7.42 -20.58
CA PHE A 174 6.83 -7.52 -19.28
C PHE A 174 7.79 -7.31 -18.12
N GLN A 175 9.02 -7.82 -18.19
CA GLN A 175 10.03 -7.52 -17.17
C GLN A 175 10.37 -6.01 -17.09
N GLU A 176 10.44 -5.33 -18.24
CA GLU A 176 10.63 -3.89 -18.31
C GLU A 176 9.44 -3.16 -17.67
N GLN A 177 8.19 -3.54 -18.00
CA GLN A 177 7.01 -2.98 -17.37
C GLN A 177 6.99 -3.21 -15.84
N TYR A 178 7.41 -4.40 -15.39
CA TYR A 178 7.53 -4.71 -13.97
C TYR A 178 8.46 -3.71 -13.26
N LYS A 179 9.69 -3.57 -13.77
CA LYS A 179 10.71 -2.67 -13.22
C LYS A 179 10.34 -1.20 -13.36
N GLN A 180 9.64 -0.81 -14.43
CA GLN A 180 9.25 0.58 -14.66
C GLN A 180 8.37 1.12 -13.54
N VAL A 181 7.39 0.34 -13.07
CA VAL A 181 6.52 0.76 -11.95
C VAL A 181 7.28 0.73 -10.63
N LEU A 182 8.17 -0.24 -10.43
CA LEU A 182 9.05 -0.22 -9.25
C LEU A 182 9.97 1.01 -9.22
N ALA A 183 10.47 1.44 -10.38
CA ALA A 183 11.29 2.65 -10.50
C ALA A 183 10.48 3.90 -10.13
N GLN A 184 9.22 3.98 -10.58
CA GLN A 184 8.30 5.05 -10.22
C GLN A 184 8.08 5.12 -8.70
N VAL A 185 7.77 4.00 -8.05
CA VAL A 185 7.60 3.95 -6.59
C VAL A 185 8.91 4.27 -5.87
N ASN A 186 10.04 3.69 -6.28
CA ASN A 186 11.36 3.95 -5.70
C ASN A 186 11.78 5.42 -5.82
N PHE A 187 11.41 6.07 -6.92
CA PHE A 187 11.64 7.51 -7.12
C PHE A 187 10.86 8.32 -6.07
N TYR A 188 9.55 8.07 -5.91
CA TYR A 188 8.74 8.74 -4.87
C TYR A 188 9.26 8.45 -3.46
N MET A 189 9.66 7.21 -3.19
CA MET A 189 10.29 6.82 -1.93
C MET A 189 11.58 7.62 -1.70
N GLY A 190 12.40 7.83 -2.74
CA GLY A 190 13.59 8.67 -2.68
C GLY A 190 13.30 10.13 -2.38
N GLN A 191 12.32 10.71 -3.06
CA GLN A 191 11.91 12.10 -2.82
C GLN A 191 11.46 12.35 -1.37
N HIS A 192 10.77 11.38 -0.77
CA HIS A 192 10.28 11.48 0.61
C HIS A 192 11.17 10.79 1.64
N LYS A 193 12.34 10.27 1.23
CA LYS A 193 13.24 9.44 2.06
C LYS A 193 12.56 8.19 2.67
N ALA A 194 11.39 7.80 2.17
CA ALA A 194 10.64 6.67 2.68
C ALA A 194 11.36 5.34 2.40
N ARG A 195 11.36 4.46 3.39
CA ARG A 195 11.88 3.08 3.30
C ARG A 195 10.87 2.11 2.72
N HIS A 196 9.58 2.39 2.87
CA HIS A 196 8.49 1.52 2.43
C HIS A 196 7.64 2.19 1.36
N GLY A 197 7.03 1.40 0.51
CA GLY A 197 6.07 1.83 -0.51
C GLY A 197 5.28 0.62 -1.00
N PHE A 198 4.46 0.79 -2.02
CA PHE A 198 3.69 -0.32 -2.57
C PHE A 198 3.18 -0.04 -3.98
N VAL A 199 2.84 -1.12 -4.67
CA VAL A 199 2.01 -1.08 -5.89
C VAL A 199 0.68 -1.74 -5.56
N LEU A 200 -0.41 -1.07 -5.92
CA LEU A 200 -1.76 -1.61 -5.79
C LEU A 200 -2.41 -1.69 -7.16
N THR A 201 -3.02 -2.83 -7.46
CA THR A 201 -3.85 -3.01 -8.65
C THR A 201 -5.24 -3.52 -8.29
N ASN A 202 -6.12 -3.57 -9.29
CA ASN A 202 -7.44 -4.16 -9.14
C ASN A 202 -7.43 -5.68 -8.88
N THR A 203 -6.25 -6.33 -8.90
CA THR A 203 -6.10 -7.77 -8.65
C THR A 203 -5.17 -8.10 -7.49
N GLU A 204 -4.27 -7.19 -7.08
CA GLU A 204 -3.26 -7.50 -6.07
C GLU A 204 -2.66 -6.26 -5.38
N LEU A 205 -2.06 -6.48 -4.21
CA LEU A 205 -1.15 -5.56 -3.53
C LEU A 205 0.24 -6.18 -3.47
N VAL A 206 1.27 -5.38 -3.75
CA VAL A 206 2.69 -5.75 -3.56
C VAL A 206 3.37 -4.68 -2.72
N ALA A 207 3.84 -5.06 -1.54
CA ALA A 207 4.61 -4.19 -0.66
C ALA A 207 6.07 -4.13 -1.10
N ILE A 208 6.67 -2.94 -0.99
CA ILE A 208 8.03 -2.65 -1.40
C ILE A 208 8.79 -2.10 -0.21
N LYS A 209 10.00 -2.63 0.00
CA LYS A 209 10.98 -2.10 0.95
C LYS A 209 12.25 -1.74 0.18
N ARG A 210 12.65 -0.48 0.30
CA ARG A 210 13.92 0.00 -0.24
C ARG A 210 15.06 -0.46 0.66
N ILE A 211 16.02 -1.16 0.07
CA ILE A 211 17.20 -1.67 0.78
C ILE A 211 18.29 -0.61 0.81
N ASP A 212 18.49 0.08 -0.32
CA ASP A 212 19.45 1.17 -0.45
C ASP A 212 19.01 2.23 -1.48
N THR A 213 19.87 3.23 -1.68
CA THR A 213 19.61 4.31 -2.65
C THR A 213 19.91 3.92 -4.10
N ASN A 214 20.53 2.77 -4.35
CA ASN A 214 21.06 2.34 -5.65
C ASN A 214 20.09 1.40 -6.39
N GLY A 215 18.80 1.44 -6.03
CA GLY A 215 17.77 0.67 -6.72
C GLY A 215 17.64 -0.79 -6.28
N ARG A 216 18.20 -1.16 -5.12
CA ARG A 216 17.96 -2.48 -4.54
C ARG A 216 16.67 -2.45 -3.72
N LEU A 217 15.71 -3.27 -4.12
CA LEU A 217 14.39 -3.37 -3.51
C LEU A 217 14.13 -4.81 -3.02
N ALA A 218 13.46 -4.93 -1.87
CA ALA A 218 12.80 -6.16 -1.45
C ALA A 218 11.29 -6.02 -1.71
N VAL A 219 10.65 -7.05 -2.28
CA VAL A 219 9.22 -7.04 -2.62
C VAL A 219 8.50 -8.21 -1.94
N SER A 220 7.32 -7.96 -1.39
CA SER A 220 6.51 -9.03 -0.79
C SER A 220 5.97 -9.99 -1.85
N SER A 221 5.55 -11.18 -1.42
CA SER A 221 4.59 -11.96 -2.20
C SER A 221 3.35 -11.12 -2.49
N ALA A 222 2.77 -11.31 -3.67
CA ALA A 222 1.53 -10.65 -4.05
C ALA A 222 0.38 -11.07 -3.12
N ILE A 223 -0.37 -10.09 -2.64
CA ILE A 223 -1.57 -10.29 -1.84
C ILE A 223 -2.76 -10.11 -2.78
N PRO A 224 -3.52 -11.19 -3.10
CA PRO A 224 -4.67 -11.08 -3.99
C PRO A 224 -5.71 -10.10 -3.45
N TRP A 225 -6.32 -9.30 -4.34
CA TRP A 225 -7.34 -8.32 -3.99
C TRP A 225 -8.51 -8.93 -3.20
N THR A 226 -8.93 -10.12 -3.61
CA THR A 226 -10.04 -10.85 -3.02
C THR A 226 -9.63 -11.80 -1.89
N ALA A 227 -8.37 -11.78 -1.45
CA ALA A 227 -7.93 -12.58 -0.31
C ALA A 227 -8.61 -12.11 0.99
N GLY A 228 -9.08 -13.06 1.80
CA GLY A 228 -9.76 -12.76 3.05
C GLY A 228 -10.10 -14.00 3.85
N GLY A 229 -10.43 -13.77 5.11
CA GLY A 229 -10.67 -14.82 6.09
C GLY A 229 -9.51 -14.97 7.08
N HIS A 230 -9.72 -15.88 8.03
CA HIS A 230 -8.79 -16.09 9.14
C HIS A 230 -7.47 -16.69 8.65
N GLY A 231 -6.34 -16.23 9.21
CA GLY A 231 -5.02 -16.74 8.86
C GLY A 231 -4.45 -16.23 7.53
N GLN A 232 -5.17 -15.37 6.80
CA GLN A 232 -4.73 -14.85 5.51
C GLN A 232 -4.34 -13.39 5.59
N LEU A 233 -3.27 -13.02 4.89
CA LEU A 233 -2.93 -11.63 4.66
C LEU A 233 -3.86 -11.06 3.58
N THR A 234 -4.56 -9.97 3.90
CA THR A 234 -5.47 -9.27 2.99
C THR A 234 -4.88 -7.94 2.54
N VAL A 235 -5.45 -7.33 1.51
CA VAL A 235 -5.06 -5.97 1.07
C VAL A 235 -5.24 -4.95 2.20
N LEU A 236 -6.36 -5.00 2.94
CA LEU A 236 -6.62 -4.08 4.04
C LEU A 236 -5.55 -4.20 5.14
N MET A 237 -5.23 -5.44 5.53
CA MET A 237 -4.22 -5.70 6.55
C MET A 237 -2.81 -5.33 6.08
N GLY A 238 -2.47 -5.61 4.81
CA GLY A 238 -1.19 -5.25 4.22
C GLY A 238 -0.95 -3.73 4.21
N ILE A 239 -1.94 -2.95 3.75
CA ILE A 239 -1.82 -1.48 3.73
C ILE A 239 -1.83 -0.92 5.15
N TRP A 240 -2.64 -1.48 6.05
CA TRP A 240 -2.59 -1.09 7.47
C TRP A 240 -1.20 -1.36 8.07
N TYR A 241 -0.58 -2.50 7.79
CA TYR A 241 0.76 -2.83 8.27
C TYR A 241 1.85 -1.94 7.67
N LEU A 242 1.77 -1.60 6.38
CA LEU A 242 2.62 -0.56 5.78
C LEU A 242 2.50 0.77 6.52
N GLY A 243 1.28 1.14 6.94
CA GLY A 243 1.07 2.29 7.79
C GLY A 243 1.75 2.17 9.16
N MET A 244 1.67 1.00 9.80
CA MET A 244 2.39 0.77 11.07
C MET A 244 3.91 0.87 10.90
N LEU A 245 4.47 0.37 9.80
CA LEU A 245 5.90 0.53 9.47
C LEU A 245 6.26 1.99 9.20
N ALA A 246 5.39 2.75 8.53
CA ALA A 246 5.57 4.17 8.25
C ALA A 246 5.43 5.05 9.52
N ALA A 247 4.81 4.53 10.57
CA ALA A 247 4.67 5.21 11.86
C ALA A 247 5.93 5.10 12.74
N GLU A 248 6.76 4.08 12.54
CA GLU A 248 7.98 3.85 13.32
C GLU A 248 8.99 4.98 13.14
N GLY A 249 9.45 5.60 14.23
CA GLY A 249 10.25 6.83 14.20
C GLY A 249 11.59 6.73 13.46
N THR A 250 12.19 5.54 13.39
CA THR A 250 13.51 5.31 12.75
C THR A 250 13.45 4.42 11.51
N ASN A 251 12.47 3.52 11.41
CA ASN A 251 12.40 2.56 10.31
C ASN A 251 11.63 3.10 9.10
N TRP A 252 10.85 4.18 9.25
CA TRP A 252 10.09 4.74 8.13
C TRP A 252 10.98 5.36 7.05
N THR A 253 12.18 5.83 7.41
CA THR A 253 13.17 6.44 6.51
C THR A 253 14.31 5.48 6.20
N LEU A 254 14.92 5.60 5.01
CA LEU A 254 16.19 4.94 4.72
C LEU A 254 17.34 5.62 5.45
#